data_AF-A0A2D8QWA9-F1
#
_entry.id   AF-A0A2D8QWA9-F1
#
_cell.length_a   1.000
_cell.length_b   1.000
_cell.length_c   1.000
_cell.angle_alpha   90.00
_cell.angle_beta   90.00
_cell.angle_gamma   90.00
#
_symmetry.space_group_name_H-M   'P 1'
#
loop_
_entity.id
_entity.type
_entity.pdbx_description
1 polymer ?
#
loop_
_entity_poly.entity_id
_entity_poly.type
_entity_poly.pdbx_seq_one_letter_code
_entity_poly.pdbx_strand_id
1 'polypeptide(L)' 'MHDLRHTFGTWLNARGTDINKIKQAMGHADIVSTQRYLHIGVDEVREEVNKNIRFNISAARE' A
#
# COMPACT_ATOMS: atom_id res chain seq x y z
N MET A 1 -7.29 -21.09 1.43
CA MET A 1 -6.02 -21.01 2.19
C MET A 1 -5.57 -19.57 2.23
N HIS A 2 -6.05 -18.80 3.21
CA HIS A 2 -5.47 -17.49 3.52
C HIS A 2 -4.29 -17.75 4.46
N ASP A 3 -3.12 -17.95 3.87
CA ASP A 3 -1.87 -18.13 4.59
C ASP A 3 -1.63 -16.93 5.51
N LEU A 4 -1.14 -17.15 6.75
CA LEU A 4 -0.75 -16.09 7.68
C LEU A 4 0.16 -15.04 7.01
N ARG A 5 0.95 -15.48 6.04
CA ARG A 5 1.79 -14.67 5.17
C ARG A 5 1.00 -13.62 4.37
N HIS A 6 -0.19 -13.99 3.90
CA HIS A 6 -1.08 -13.11 3.16
C HIS A 6 -1.69 -12.04 4.06
N THR A 7 -2.15 -12.41 5.26
CA THR A 7 -2.66 -11.47 6.25
C THR A 7 -1.58 -10.52 6.73
N PHE A 8 -0.36 -11.03 6.98
CA PHE A 8 0.79 -10.24 7.42
C PHE A 8 1.24 -9.22 6.36
N GLY A 9 1.38 -9.65 5.10
CA GLY A 9 1.77 -8.78 3.98
C GLY A 9 0.74 -7.68 3.72
N THR A 10 -0.54 -8.03 3.67
CA THR A 10 -1.63 -7.06 3.50
C THR A 10 -1.69 -6.05 4.66
N TRP A 11 -1.53 -6.50 5.90
CA TRP A 11 -1.62 -5.63 7.07
C TRP A 11 -0.45 -4.63 7.17
N LEU A 12 0.77 -5.06 6.85
CA LEU A 12 1.91 -4.14 6.78
C LEU A 12 1.77 -3.11 5.67
N ASN A 13 1.26 -3.53 4.51
CA ASN A 13 1.01 -2.66 3.38
C ASN A 13 -0.08 -1.61 3.71
N ALA A 14 -1.18 -2.02 4.36
CA ALA A 14 -2.24 -1.13 4.82
C ALA A 14 -1.79 -0.12 5.90
N ARG A 15 -0.65 -0.35 6.55
CA ARG A 15 -0.02 0.62 7.46
C ARG A 15 0.94 1.59 6.75
N GLY A 16 1.02 1.55 5.42
CA GLY A 16 1.96 2.36 4.66
C GLY A 16 3.42 1.93 4.81
N THR A 17 3.67 0.67 5.18
CA THR A 17 5.04 0.16 5.31
C THR A 17 5.66 -0.06 3.93
N ASP A 18 6.87 0.43 3.73
CA ASP A 18 7.61 0.26 2.47
C ASP A 18 7.74 -1.22 2.07
N ILE A 19 7.49 -1.53 0.80
CA ILE A 19 7.49 -2.91 0.29
C ILE A 19 8.85 -3.62 0.46
N ASN A 20 9.97 -2.88 0.48
CA ASN A 20 11.28 -3.48 0.74
C ASN A 20 11.44 -3.89 2.20
N LYS A 21 10.79 -3.19 3.13
CA LYS A 21 10.74 -3.58 4.55
C LYS A 21 9.86 -4.81 4.74
N ILE A 22 8.73 -4.87 4.04
CA ILE A 22 7.84 -6.05 4.03
C ILE A 22 8.58 -7.26 3.46
N LYS A 23 9.30 -7.09 2.33
CA LYS A 23 10.14 -8.14 1.73
C LYS A 23 11.16 -8.71 2.73
N GLN A 24 11.88 -7.83 3.43
CA GLN A 24 12.86 -8.23 4.44
C GLN A 24 12.20 -8.93 5.63
N ALA A 25 11.08 -8.41 6.13
CA ALA A 25 10.33 -9.01 7.24
C ALA A 25 9.79 -10.41 6.91
N MET A 26 9.48 -10.67 5.64
CA MET A 26 8.98 -11.96 5.16
C MET A 26 10.09 -12.92 4.71
N GLY A 27 11.35 -12.47 4.71
CA GLY A 27 12.49 -13.27 4.24
C GLY A 27 12.41 -13.63 2.75
N HIS A 28 11.70 -12.84 1.94
CA HIS A 28 11.58 -13.10 0.51
C HIS A 28 12.88 -12.69 -0.20
N ALA A 29 13.50 -13.63 -0.92
CA ALA A 29 14.67 -13.36 -1.75
C ALA A 29 14.33 -12.40 -2.90
N ASP A 30 13.10 -12.49 -3.42
CA ASP A 30 12.62 -11.74 -4.57
C ASP A 30 11.42 -10.84 -4.24
N ILE A 31 11.33 -9.67 -4.90
CA ILE A 31 10.27 -8.68 -4.65
C ILE A 31 8.93 -9.06 -5.31
N VAL A 32 8.95 -9.92 -6.33
CA VAL A 32 7.77 -10.32 -7.10
C VAL A 32 6.75 -11.04 -6.22
N SER A 33 7.21 -11.86 -5.25
CA SER A 33 6.31 -12.49 -4.27
C SER A 33 5.64 -11.49 -3.33
N THR A 34 6.30 -10.37 -3.04
CA THR A 34 5.79 -9.30 -2.15
C THR A 34 4.89 -8.33 -2.91
N GLN A 35 5.10 -8.12 -4.22
CA GLN A 35 4.26 -7.27 -5.07
C GLN A 35 2.78 -7.71 -5.10
N ARG A 36 2.50 -8.99 -4.85
CA ARG A 36 1.12 -9.49 -4.70
C ARG A 36 0.33 -8.76 -3.61
N TYR A 37 0.99 -8.23 -2.58
CA TYR A 37 0.35 -7.49 -1.49
C TYR A 37 0.16 -6.00 -1.76
N LEU A 38 0.82 -5.46 -2.80
CA LEU A 38 0.80 -4.04 -3.12
C LEU A 38 -0.53 -3.59 -3.75
N HIS A 39 -1.25 -4.51 -4.40
CA HIS A 39 -2.51 -4.22 -5.11
C HIS A 39 -3.58 -3.54 -4.23
N ILE A 40 -3.50 -3.74 -2.92
CA ILE A 40 -4.49 -3.27 -1.95
C ILE A 40 -4.19 -1.83 -1.50
N GLY A 41 -2.92 -1.42 -1.50
CA GLY A 41 -2.53 -0.06 -1.10
C GLY A 41 -2.58 0.96 -2.25
N VAL A 42 -2.47 0.51 -3.51
CA VAL A 42 -2.50 1.42 -4.67
C VAL A 42 -3.84 2.12 -4.82
N ASP A 43 -4.94 1.44 -4.52
CA ASP A 43 -6.28 2.04 -4.59
C ASP A 43 -6.46 3.09 -3.49
N GLU A 44 -6.04 2.79 -2.27
CA GLU A 44 -6.08 3.72 -1.12
C GLU A 44 -5.20 4.96 -1.34
N VAL A 45 -3.97 4.78 -1.84
CA VAL A 45 -3.08 5.90 -2.20
C VAL A 45 -3.68 6.72 -3.34
N ARG A 46 -4.30 6.08 -4.34
CA ARG A 46 -4.95 6.78 -5.45
C ARG A 46 -6.18 7.56 -4.98
N GLU A 47 -6.95 7.03 -4.04
CA GLU A 47 -8.05 7.75 -3.40
C GLU A 47 -7.57 8.92 -2.55
N GLU A 48 -6.51 8.74 -1.75
CA GLU A 48 -5.93 9.79 -0.94
C GLU A 48 -5.38 10.94 -1.80
N VAL A 49 -4.63 10.61 -2.85
CA VAL A 49 -4.14 11.59 -3.83
C VAL A 49 -5.33 12.31 -4.49
N ASN A 50 -6.38 11.60 -4.91
CA ASN A 50 -7.57 12.24 -5.48
C ASN A 50 -8.29 13.16 -4.48
N LYS A 51 -8.41 12.78 -3.20
CA LYS A 51 -8.96 13.66 -2.15
C LYS A 51 -8.12 14.91 -1.97
N ASN A 52 -6.79 14.76 -1.91
CA ASN A 52 -5.87 15.88 -1.71
C ASN A 52 -5.88 16.85 -2.92
N ILE A 53 -5.92 16.33 -4.14
CA ILE A 53 -6.06 17.14 -5.35
C ILE A 53 -7.42 17.87 -5.38
N ARG A 54 -8.53 17.21 -5.03
CA ARG A 54 -9.85 17.87 -4.94
C ARG A 54 -9.87 18.98 -3.89
N PHE A 55 -9.25 18.77 -2.73
CA PHE A 55 -9.18 19.76 -1.67
C PHE A 55 -8.44 21.04 -2.12
N ASN A 56 -7.29 20.88 -2.79
CA ASN A 56 -6.51 22.03 -3.29
C ASN A 56 -7.24 22.86 -4.36
N ILE A 57 -8.06 22.23 -5.21
CA ILE A 57 -8.80 22.94 -6.27
C ILE A 57 -9.97 23.75 -5.68
N SER A 58 -10.62 23.25 -4.63
CA SER A 58 -11.69 23.97 -3.93
C SER A 58 -11.17 25.13 -3.09
N ALA A 59 -10.00 24.98 -2.45
CA ALA A 59 -9.39 26.03 -1.63
C ALA A 59 -8.82 27.20 -2.45
N ALA A 60 -8.52 27.00 -3.74
CA ALA A 60 -8.01 28.05 -4.62
C ALA A 60 -9.11 28.95 -5.24
N ARG A 61 -10.39 28.71 -4.90
CA ARG A 61 -11.56 29.37 -5.52
C ARG A 61 -12.28 30.36 -4.60
N GLU A 62 -11.69 30.73 -3.47
CA GLU A 62 -12.20 31.76 -2.54
C GLU A 62 -11.44 33.08 -2.68
#